data_AF-A0A0A0LZS1-F1
#
_entry.id   AF-A0A0A0LZS1-F1
#
_cell.length_a   1.000
_cell.length_b   1.000
_cell.length_c   1.000
_cell.angle_alpha   90.00
_cell.angle_beta   90.00
_cell.angle_gamma   90.00
#
_symmetry.space_group_name_H-M   'P 1'
#
loop_
_entity.id
_entity.type
_entity.pdbx_description
1 polymer ?
#
loop_
_entity_poly.entity_id
_entity_poly.type
_entity_poly.pdbx_seq_one_letter_code
_entity_poly.pdbx_strand_id
1 'polypeptide(L)'
;MVVEKLKADGFVGKDETLRHKFFAPCVYYYFTDPELVQGNVESKKDGSVSSTANVKKPPTEISRRTFLAFFCIPVSPGKSRLIWAFPINLDKWVHFIVPRWIFHIVQNLILDSDMYLLHVEEHKYEEIGPSNWHKACYVPVKSDAFVVGFRRWLNKYAGGQVDWGGKYSGSLPSLSPRALVLERYWSHVVNCKSCNGAYKALNKAEVSLQVISIAAIGVLALTQNGVISAKVRATIFIIAIVCFAASKWLSHFIQETFRFRDYIHALV
;
A
#
# COMPACT_ATOMS: atom_id res chain seq x y z
N MET A 1 10.62 -13.70 -15.08
CA MET A 1 10.39 -12.34 -15.60
C MET A 1 11.44 -12.04 -16.66
N VAL A 2 11.03 -11.40 -17.77
CA VAL A 2 11.91 -11.08 -18.90
C VAL A 2 11.55 -9.69 -19.44
N VAL A 3 12.55 -8.86 -19.70
CA VAL A 3 12.40 -7.60 -20.45
C VAL A 3 12.63 -7.89 -21.93
N GLU A 4 11.64 -7.62 -22.77
CA GLU A 4 11.67 -8.01 -24.19
C GLU A 4 12.43 -6.98 -25.04
N LYS A 5 12.12 -5.70 -24.88
CA LYS A 5 12.75 -4.62 -25.67
C LYS A 5 12.76 -3.29 -24.93
N LEU A 6 13.92 -2.63 -24.99
CA LEU A 6 14.16 -1.29 -24.45
C LEU A 6 14.09 -0.23 -25.58
N LYS A 7 13.20 0.76 -25.43
CA LYS A 7 13.01 1.88 -26.35
C LYS A 7 13.10 3.21 -25.60
N ALA A 8 13.20 4.32 -26.31
CA ALA A 8 13.24 5.65 -25.69
C ALA A 8 11.96 5.97 -24.90
N ASP A 9 10.80 5.55 -25.40
CA ASP A 9 9.48 5.71 -24.77
C ASP A 9 9.21 4.73 -23.62
N GLY A 10 10.10 3.76 -23.38
CA GLY A 10 10.02 2.83 -22.24
C GLY A 10 10.38 1.39 -22.58
N PHE A 11 9.78 0.42 -21.89
CA PHE A 11 10.01 -1.00 -22.17
C PHE A 11 8.79 -1.88 -21.87
N VAL A 12 8.77 -3.04 -22.52
CA VAL A 12 7.79 -4.10 -22.28
C VAL A 12 8.51 -5.31 -21.71
N GLY A 13 7.85 -5.98 -20.78
CA GLY A 13 8.31 -7.24 -20.24
C GLY A 13 7.14 -8.15 -19.87
N LYS A 14 7.47 -9.38 -19.50
CA LYS A 14 6.48 -10.38 -19.12
C LYS A 14 6.99 -11.29 -18.01
N ASP A 15 6.06 -11.84 -17.25
CA ASP A 15 6.30 -12.99 -16.39
C ASP A 15 5.42 -14.17 -16.83
N GLU A 16 5.10 -15.10 -15.93
CA GLU A 16 4.26 -16.25 -16.23
C GLU A 16 2.87 -15.84 -16.74
N THR A 17 2.23 -14.83 -16.14
CA THR A 17 0.81 -14.52 -16.43
C THR A 17 0.55 -13.04 -16.70
N LEU A 18 1.52 -12.19 -16.39
CA LEU A 18 1.40 -10.74 -16.45
C LEU A 18 2.27 -10.18 -17.56
N ARG A 19 1.72 -9.19 -18.26
CA ARG A 19 2.49 -8.28 -19.10
C ARG A 19 2.75 -7.00 -18.34
N HIS A 20 4.01 -6.59 -18.34
CA HIS A 20 4.51 -5.40 -17.66
C HIS A 20 4.92 -4.36 -18.70
N LYS A 21 4.59 -3.10 -18.44
CA LYS A 21 4.98 -2.01 -19.31
C LYS A 21 5.43 -0.82 -18.48
N PHE A 22 6.61 -0.31 -18.80
CA PHE A 22 7.07 0.98 -18.36
C PHE A 22 6.95 1.96 -19.53
N PHE A 23 6.32 3.11 -19.28
CA PHE A 23 6.25 4.23 -20.19
C PHE A 23 6.95 5.43 -19.55
N ALA A 24 7.88 5.99 -20.30
CA ALA A 24 8.63 7.15 -19.87
C ALA A 24 7.70 8.35 -19.58
N PRO A 25 8.04 9.19 -18.59
CA PRO A 25 9.21 9.07 -17.72
C PRO A 25 8.97 8.26 -16.44
N CYS A 26 7.72 8.01 -16.05
CA CYS A 26 7.39 7.59 -14.68
C CYS A 26 6.18 6.65 -14.54
N VAL A 27 5.66 6.12 -15.64
CA VAL A 27 4.46 5.28 -15.63
C VAL A 27 4.86 3.82 -15.72
N TYR A 28 4.43 3.03 -14.75
CA TYR A 28 4.55 1.58 -14.78
C TYR A 28 3.18 0.97 -14.60
N TYR A 29 2.83 -0.01 -15.42
CA TYR A 29 1.64 -0.79 -15.20
C TYR A 29 1.84 -2.24 -15.59
N TYR A 30 1.03 -3.11 -15.01
CA TYR A 30 0.94 -4.50 -15.42
C TYR A 30 -0.50 -4.92 -15.53
N PHE A 31 -0.74 -5.96 -16.33
CA PHE A 31 -2.05 -6.57 -16.48
C PHE A 31 -1.95 -8.06 -16.77
N THR A 32 -2.99 -8.79 -16.39
CA THR A 32 -3.14 -10.20 -16.77
C THR A 32 -3.28 -10.32 -18.28
N ASP A 33 -2.37 -11.08 -18.89
CA ASP A 33 -2.35 -11.30 -20.33
C ASP A 33 -2.97 -12.66 -20.69
N PRO A 34 -4.13 -12.68 -21.37
CA PRO A 34 -4.80 -13.93 -21.73
C PRO A 34 -3.94 -14.88 -22.56
N GLU A 35 -3.06 -14.36 -23.42
CA GLU A 35 -2.20 -15.17 -24.28
C GLU A 35 -1.15 -15.92 -23.45
N LEU A 36 -0.54 -15.24 -22.46
CA LEU A 36 0.44 -15.85 -21.55
C LEU A 36 -0.22 -16.89 -20.63
N VAL A 37 -1.42 -16.58 -20.14
CA VAL A 37 -2.21 -17.52 -19.32
C VAL A 37 -2.54 -18.78 -20.10
N GLN A 38 -3.02 -18.65 -21.34
CA GLN A 38 -3.37 -19.80 -22.17
C GLN A 38 -2.14 -20.64 -22.53
N GLY A 39 -1.04 -20.01 -22.93
CA GLY A 39 0.21 -20.72 -23.24
C GLY A 39 0.75 -21.54 -22.07
N ASN A 40 0.64 -21.04 -20.84
CA ASN A 40 1.05 -21.79 -19.65
C ASN A 40 0.14 -22.98 -19.34
N VAL A 41 -1.17 -22.86 -19.61
CA VAL A 41 -2.12 -23.96 -19.42
C VAL A 41 -1.84 -25.08 -20.42
N GLU A 42 -1.54 -24.73 -21.68
CA GLU A 42 -1.19 -25.68 -22.73
C GLU A 42 0.17 -26.36 -22.42
N SER A 43 1.20 -25.59 -22.05
CA SER A 43 2.52 -26.14 -21.69
C SER A 43 2.50 -27.08 -20.47
N LYS A 44 1.59 -26.87 -19.50
CA LYS A 44 1.42 -27.78 -18.36
C LYS A 44 0.69 -29.08 -18.72
N LYS A 45 -0.13 -29.10 -19.78
CA LYS A 45 -0.81 -30.31 -20.25
C LYS A 45 0.14 -31.25 -20.98
N ASP A 46 1.12 -30.73 -21.70
CA ASP A 46 2.09 -31.56 -22.43
C ASP A 46 3.09 -32.33 -21.53
N GLY A 47 3.14 -32.03 -20.22
CA GLY A 47 3.88 -32.81 -19.21
C GLY A 47 3.07 -33.91 -18.52
N SER A 48 1.77 -34.01 -18.81
CA SER A 48 0.83 -34.96 -18.19
C SER A 48 0.14 -35.74 -19.31
N VAL A 49 0.60 -36.96 -19.58
CA VAL A 49 -0.10 -37.89 -20.46
C VAL A 49 -1.45 -38.25 -19.82
N SER A 50 -2.51 -37.53 -20.20
CA SER A 50 -3.88 -37.99 -20.04
C SER A 50 -4.71 -37.49 -21.21
N SER A 51 -5.06 -38.45 -22.07
CA SER A 51 -5.95 -38.33 -23.20
C SER A 51 -7.38 -38.14 -22.71
N THR A 52 -7.92 -36.93 -22.81
CA THR A 52 -9.37 -36.74 -22.98
C THR A 52 -9.67 -35.43 -23.70
N ALA A 53 -10.57 -35.55 -24.67
CA ALA A 53 -11.07 -34.61 -25.67
C ALA A 53 -10.90 -33.09 -25.41
N ASN A 54 -10.39 -32.42 -26.45
CA ASN A 54 -10.43 -30.98 -26.66
C ASN A 54 -11.86 -30.43 -26.56
N VAL A 55 -12.17 -29.76 -25.46
CA VAL A 55 -13.16 -28.69 -25.44
C VAL A 55 -12.40 -27.38 -25.23
N LYS A 56 -12.18 -26.64 -26.32
CA LYS A 56 -11.76 -25.22 -26.24
C LYS A 56 -12.93 -24.46 -25.60
N LYS A 57 -12.92 -24.32 -24.28
CA LYS A 57 -13.77 -23.33 -23.61
C LYS A 57 -13.33 -21.94 -24.09
N PRO A 58 -14.26 -21.06 -24.50
CA PRO A 58 -13.90 -19.72 -24.92
C PRO A 58 -13.21 -18.96 -23.78
N PRO A 59 -12.27 -18.03 -24.06
CA PRO A 59 -11.47 -17.29 -23.06
C PRO A 59 -12.29 -16.34 -22.17
N THR A 60 -13.62 -16.41 -22.27
CA THR A 60 -14.60 -15.58 -21.59
C THR A 60 -15.00 -16.13 -20.22
N GLU A 61 -14.73 -17.40 -19.90
CA GLU A 61 -14.97 -17.96 -18.57
C GLU A 61 -13.80 -17.64 -17.60
N ILE A 62 -13.86 -16.43 -17.03
CA ILE A 62 -13.31 -16.06 -15.71
C ILE A 62 -11.77 -16.12 -15.60
N SER A 63 -11.06 -15.36 -16.44
CA SER A 63 -9.75 -14.83 -16.03
C SER A 63 -10.01 -13.58 -15.16
N ARG A 64 -9.68 -13.64 -13.86
CA ARG A 64 -9.59 -12.42 -13.04
C ARG A 64 -8.58 -11.49 -13.70
N ARG A 65 -9.07 -10.46 -14.40
CA ARG A 65 -8.22 -9.44 -15.00
C ARG A 65 -7.75 -8.52 -13.89
N THR A 66 -6.47 -8.64 -13.55
CA THR A 66 -5.80 -7.70 -12.64
C THR A 66 -5.14 -6.62 -13.48
N PHE A 67 -5.24 -5.37 -13.03
CA PHE A 67 -4.51 -4.25 -13.60
C PHE A 67 -4.01 -3.38 -12.46
N LEU A 68 -2.72 -3.04 -12.49
CA LEU A 68 -2.12 -2.03 -11.63
C LEU A 68 -1.50 -0.97 -12.51
N ALA A 69 -1.85 0.30 -12.30
CA ALA A 69 -1.08 1.44 -12.79
C ALA A 69 -0.43 2.19 -11.63
N PHE A 70 0.83 2.56 -11.82
CA PHE A 70 1.71 3.15 -10.84
C PHE A 70 2.45 4.32 -11.49
N PHE A 71 2.33 5.51 -10.93
CA PHE A 71 3.01 6.73 -11.36
C PHE A 71 3.92 7.18 -10.22
N CYS A 72 5.24 7.09 -10.42
CA CYS A 72 6.22 7.52 -9.43
C CYS A 72 6.93 8.77 -9.93
N ILE A 73 6.46 9.93 -9.50
CA ILE A 73 6.88 11.23 -10.04
C ILE A 73 7.86 11.86 -9.06
N PRO A 74 9.15 12.04 -9.41
CA PRO A 74 10.09 12.77 -8.56
C PRO A 74 9.64 14.24 -8.41
N VAL A 75 9.61 14.75 -7.17
CA VAL A 75 9.17 16.14 -6.89
C VAL A 75 10.29 17.01 -6.32
N SER A 76 11.22 16.39 -5.59
CA SER A 76 12.48 16.95 -5.11
C SER A 76 13.40 15.78 -4.75
N PRO A 77 14.72 15.99 -4.57
CA PRO A 77 15.60 14.96 -4.03
C PRO A 77 15.02 14.36 -2.73
N GLY A 78 15.06 13.04 -2.60
CA GLY A 78 14.50 12.33 -1.45
C GLY A 78 12.98 12.26 -1.37
N LYS A 79 12.26 12.76 -2.38
CA LYS A 79 10.78 12.79 -2.37
C LYS A 79 10.20 12.46 -3.75
N SER A 80 9.35 11.46 -3.75
CA SER A 80 8.53 11.09 -4.92
C SER A 80 7.05 11.17 -4.56
N ARG A 81 6.24 11.64 -5.51
CA ARG A 81 4.79 11.52 -5.45
C ARG A 81 4.38 10.21 -6.09
N LEU A 82 3.71 9.38 -5.32
CA LEU A 82 3.09 8.17 -5.81
C LEU A 82 1.61 8.39 -6.10
N ILE A 83 1.19 8.14 -7.34
CA ILE A 83 -0.21 8.04 -7.76
C ILE A 83 -0.41 6.65 -8.32
N TRP A 84 -1.44 5.93 -7.90
CA TRP A 84 -1.68 4.58 -8.40
C TRP A 84 -3.16 4.25 -8.44
N ALA A 85 -3.48 3.28 -9.27
CA ALA A 85 -4.80 2.73 -9.40
C ALA A 85 -4.70 1.21 -9.55
N PHE A 86 -5.49 0.50 -8.75
CA PHE A 86 -5.62 -0.95 -8.83
C PHE A 86 -7.09 -1.31 -9.09
N PRO A 87 -7.58 -1.10 -10.32
CA PRO A 87 -8.93 -1.53 -10.69
C PRO A 87 -8.99 -3.05 -10.63
N ILE A 88 -9.78 -3.55 -9.68
CA ILE A 88 -10.12 -4.96 -9.59
C ILE A 88 -11.57 -5.10 -10.07
N ASN A 89 -11.83 -6.08 -10.92
CA ASN A 89 -13.19 -6.52 -11.23
C ASN A 89 -13.73 -7.35 -10.05
N LEU A 90 -13.95 -6.70 -8.89
CA LEU A 90 -14.65 -7.30 -7.76
C LEU A 90 -16.15 -7.26 -7.99
N ASP A 91 -16.86 -8.19 -7.34
CA ASP A 91 -18.31 -8.17 -7.33
C ASP A 91 -18.80 -6.87 -6.67
N LYS A 92 -19.80 -6.23 -7.29
CA LYS A 92 -20.27 -4.89 -6.92
C LYS A 92 -20.74 -4.82 -5.47
N TRP A 93 -21.25 -5.93 -4.94
CA TRP A 93 -21.73 -6.04 -3.55
C TRP A 93 -20.65 -5.72 -2.51
N VAL A 94 -19.39 -6.05 -2.80
CA VAL A 94 -18.27 -5.79 -1.88
C VAL A 94 -18.12 -4.30 -1.56
N HIS A 95 -18.39 -3.42 -2.54
CA HIS A 95 -18.33 -1.97 -2.35
C HIS A 95 -19.47 -1.40 -1.51
N PHE A 96 -20.56 -2.15 -1.30
CA PHE A 96 -21.64 -1.74 -0.40
C PHE A 96 -21.35 -2.06 1.06
N ILE A 97 -20.55 -3.09 1.33
CA ILE A 97 -20.27 -3.55 2.70
C ILE A 97 -18.96 -3.00 3.24
N VAL A 98 -17.94 -2.92 2.40
CA VAL A 98 -16.61 -2.51 2.82
C VAL A 98 -16.41 -1.03 2.50
N PRO A 99 -16.32 -0.16 3.52
CA PRO A 99 -16.06 1.26 3.30
C PRO A 99 -14.78 1.49 2.50
N ARG A 100 -14.82 2.46 1.59
CA ARG A 100 -13.73 2.77 0.66
C ARG A 100 -12.38 3.03 1.36
N TRP A 101 -12.40 3.63 2.56
CA TRP A 101 -11.18 3.90 3.32
C TRP A 101 -10.45 2.62 3.74
N ILE A 102 -11.15 1.50 3.95
CA ILE A 102 -10.51 0.22 4.32
C ILE A 102 -9.62 -0.26 3.17
N PHE A 103 -10.12 -0.23 1.94
CA PHE A 103 -9.32 -0.59 0.77
C PHE A 103 -8.07 0.28 0.65
N HIS A 104 -8.21 1.59 0.88
CA HIS A 104 -7.07 2.51 0.86
C HIS A 104 -6.05 2.16 1.95
N ILE A 105 -6.49 1.85 3.19
CA ILE A 105 -5.55 1.48 4.26
C ILE A 105 -4.82 0.18 3.94
N VAL A 106 -5.52 -0.88 3.52
CA VAL A 106 -4.90 -2.16 3.15
C VAL A 106 -3.83 -1.96 2.08
N GLN A 107 -4.13 -1.11 1.12
CA GLN A 107 -3.22 -0.71 0.05
C GLN A 107 -2.01 0.10 0.56
N ASN A 108 -2.21 1.05 1.48
CA ASN A 108 -1.11 1.80 2.09
C ASN A 108 -0.21 0.90 2.94
N LEU A 109 -0.72 -0.16 3.59
CA LEU A 109 0.10 -1.06 4.40
C LEU A 109 1.26 -1.68 3.62
N ILE A 110 1.09 -1.91 2.31
CA ILE A 110 2.13 -2.41 1.40
C ILE A 110 3.18 -1.32 1.11
N LEU A 111 2.75 -0.07 0.95
CA LEU A 111 3.67 1.04 0.70
C LEU A 111 4.45 1.41 1.95
N ASP A 112 3.77 1.45 3.09
CA ASP A 112 4.36 1.78 4.38
C ASP A 112 5.38 0.74 4.82
N SER A 113 5.17 -0.55 4.48
CA SER A 113 6.15 -1.58 4.78
C SER A 113 7.48 -1.33 4.10
N ASP A 114 7.48 -0.80 2.88
CA ASP A 114 8.72 -0.67 2.11
C ASP A 114 9.33 0.73 2.22
N MET A 115 8.54 1.72 2.67
CA MET A 115 8.91 3.14 2.65
C MET A 115 10.25 3.44 3.32
N TYR A 116 10.48 2.92 4.53
CA TYR A 116 11.73 3.20 5.24
C TYR A 116 12.94 2.49 4.62
N LEU A 117 12.74 1.29 4.06
CA LEU A 117 13.80 0.58 3.35
C LEU A 117 14.23 1.38 2.12
N LEU A 118 13.26 1.83 1.31
CA LEU A 118 13.50 2.66 0.14
C LEU A 118 14.19 3.99 0.52
N HIS A 119 13.79 4.61 1.63
CA HIS A 119 14.39 5.85 2.12
C HIS A 119 15.87 5.66 2.48
N VAL A 120 16.22 4.57 3.16
CA VAL A 120 17.62 4.22 3.48
C VAL A 120 18.40 3.80 2.24
N GLU A 121 17.76 3.04 1.34
CA GLU A 121 18.34 2.59 0.08
C GLU A 121 18.77 3.77 -0.80
N GLU A 122 17.96 4.83 -0.89
CA GLU A 122 18.29 6.02 -1.68
C GLU A 122 19.56 6.72 -1.16
N HIS A 123 19.76 6.77 0.16
CA HIS A 123 20.97 7.37 0.76
C HIS A 123 22.21 6.52 0.49
N LYS A 124 22.11 5.19 0.65
CA LYS A 124 23.22 4.28 0.27
C LYS A 124 23.55 4.38 -1.22
N TYR A 125 22.53 4.60 -2.04
CA TYR A 125 22.69 4.80 -3.47
C TYR A 125 23.44 6.11 -3.78
N GLU A 126 23.14 7.20 -3.08
CA GLU A 126 23.86 8.48 -3.19
C GLU A 126 25.34 8.32 -2.80
N GLU A 127 25.64 7.63 -1.70
CA GLU A 127 27.01 7.38 -1.21
C GLU A 127 27.87 6.60 -2.22
N ILE A 128 27.27 5.59 -2.87
CA ILE A 128 27.97 4.69 -3.80
C ILE A 128 28.03 5.27 -5.23
N GLY A 129 27.14 6.21 -5.54
CA GLY A 129 27.06 6.93 -6.81
C GLY A 129 26.23 6.22 -7.88
N PRO A 130 25.68 6.97 -8.85
CA PRO A 130 24.63 6.49 -9.74
C PRO A 130 25.03 5.34 -10.66
N SER A 131 26.29 5.30 -11.09
CA SER A 131 26.88 4.25 -11.93
C SER A 131 27.06 2.91 -11.21
N ASN A 132 27.09 2.92 -9.87
CA ASN A 132 27.38 1.76 -9.03
C ASN A 132 26.14 1.23 -8.30
N TRP A 133 24.92 1.57 -8.76
CA TRP A 133 23.65 1.21 -8.10
C TRP A 133 23.53 -0.27 -7.71
N HIS A 134 24.13 -1.17 -8.50
CA HIS A 134 24.10 -2.61 -8.26
C HIS A 134 24.84 -3.02 -6.99
N LYS A 135 25.79 -2.22 -6.48
CA LYS A 135 26.45 -2.51 -5.21
C LYS A 135 25.59 -2.14 -4.00
N ALA A 136 24.60 -1.27 -4.17
CA ALA A 136 23.70 -0.82 -3.12
C ALA A 136 22.44 -1.68 -3.02
N CYS A 137 21.87 -2.09 -4.17
CA CYS A 137 20.49 -2.57 -4.24
C CYS A 137 20.26 -3.84 -5.09
N TYR A 138 21.31 -4.46 -5.65
CA TYR A 138 21.12 -5.61 -6.54
C TYR A 138 20.95 -6.90 -5.76
N VAL A 139 19.85 -7.62 -6.03
CA VAL A 139 19.66 -8.99 -5.61
C VAL A 139 19.70 -9.88 -6.86
N PRO A 140 20.54 -10.92 -6.93
CA PRO A 140 20.73 -11.71 -8.15
C PRO A 140 19.58 -12.70 -8.40
N VAL A 141 18.35 -12.21 -8.49
CA VAL A 141 17.13 -13.01 -8.65
C VAL A 141 16.31 -12.55 -9.86
N LYS A 142 15.53 -13.47 -10.44
CA LYS A 142 14.72 -13.18 -11.64
C LYS A 142 13.66 -12.09 -11.42
N SER A 143 13.26 -11.81 -10.17
CA SER A 143 12.33 -10.74 -9.83
C SER A 143 12.87 -9.33 -10.13
N ASP A 144 14.19 -9.16 -10.15
CA ASP A 144 14.84 -7.86 -10.36
C ASP A 144 14.87 -7.45 -11.83
N ALA A 145 14.42 -8.30 -12.75
CA ALA A 145 14.50 -8.08 -14.19
C ALA A 145 13.90 -6.73 -14.63
N PHE A 146 12.78 -6.31 -14.03
CA PHE A 146 12.15 -5.02 -14.38
C PHE A 146 12.85 -3.81 -13.74
N VAL A 147 13.42 -3.96 -12.54
CA VAL A 147 14.27 -2.92 -11.92
C VAL A 147 15.54 -2.71 -12.73
N VAL A 148 16.21 -3.81 -13.11
CA VAL A 148 17.37 -3.82 -14.00
C VAL A 148 17.00 -3.20 -15.36
N GLY A 149 15.84 -3.57 -15.91
CA GLY A 149 15.30 -3.00 -17.15
C GLY A 149 15.14 -1.49 -17.07
N PHE A 150 14.51 -0.99 -16.01
CA PHE A 150 14.35 0.43 -15.76
C PHE A 150 15.70 1.15 -15.60
N ARG A 151 16.65 0.61 -14.83
CA ARG A 151 17.99 1.21 -14.67
C ARG A 151 18.75 1.28 -15.98
N ARG A 152 18.69 0.23 -16.82
CA ARG A 152 19.27 0.23 -18.17
C ARG A 152 18.61 1.27 -19.07
N TRP A 153 17.28 1.41 -19.00
CA TRP A 153 16.54 2.44 -19.72
C TRP A 153 16.96 3.84 -19.28
N LEU A 154 16.99 4.09 -17.97
CA LEU A 154 17.37 5.38 -17.37
C LEU A 154 18.77 5.81 -17.81
N ASN A 155 19.74 4.90 -17.74
CA ASN A 155 21.12 5.16 -18.18
C ASN A 155 21.20 5.45 -19.68
N LYS A 156 20.47 4.68 -20.50
CA LYS A 156 20.58 4.77 -21.96
C LYS A 156 19.85 5.99 -22.55
N TYR A 157 18.68 6.33 -22.01
CA TYR A 157 17.77 7.30 -22.65
C TYR A 157 17.49 8.55 -21.81
N ALA A 158 17.86 8.57 -20.53
CA ALA A 158 17.54 9.67 -19.61
C ALA A 158 18.76 10.17 -18.80
N GLY A 159 19.99 9.85 -19.24
CA GLY A 159 21.21 10.36 -18.58
C GLY A 159 21.54 9.71 -17.23
N GLY A 160 20.85 8.63 -16.84
CA GLY A 160 21.16 7.84 -15.64
C GLY A 160 20.66 8.42 -14.31
N GLN A 161 20.07 9.61 -14.32
CA GLN A 161 19.55 10.29 -13.14
C GLN A 161 18.37 11.17 -13.49
N VAL A 162 17.65 11.66 -12.48
CA VAL A 162 16.59 12.66 -12.68
C VAL A 162 17.22 13.98 -13.10
N ASP A 163 16.75 14.54 -14.21
CA ASP A 163 17.06 15.92 -14.58
C ASP A 163 16.17 16.88 -13.77
N TRP A 164 16.79 17.63 -12.86
CA TRP A 164 16.10 18.59 -12.00
C TRP A 164 15.94 19.96 -12.66
N GLY A 165 16.41 20.16 -13.91
CA GLY A 165 16.27 21.41 -14.65
C GLY A 165 16.86 22.62 -13.93
N GLY A 166 17.91 22.42 -13.12
CA GLY A 166 18.54 23.44 -12.29
C GLY A 166 17.75 23.84 -11.02
N LYS A 167 16.55 23.28 -10.77
CA LYS A 167 15.75 23.59 -9.57
C LYS A 167 16.35 23.02 -8.28
N TYR A 168 17.02 21.87 -8.38
CA TYR A 168 17.67 21.20 -7.26
C TYR A 168 19.05 20.70 -7.69
N SER A 169 19.98 20.62 -6.73
CA SER A 169 21.33 20.05 -6.96
C SER A 169 21.30 18.53 -7.18
N GLY A 170 20.20 17.86 -6.79
CA GLY A 170 20.09 16.41 -6.75
C GLY A 170 20.51 15.78 -5.42
N SER A 171 21.14 16.54 -4.53
CA SER A 171 21.59 16.06 -3.22
C SER A 171 20.43 15.73 -2.30
N LEU A 172 20.51 14.62 -1.59
CA LEU A 172 19.47 14.22 -0.65
C LEU A 172 19.51 15.09 0.62
N PRO A 173 18.36 15.34 1.24
CA PRO A 173 18.32 15.87 2.61
C PRO A 173 18.87 14.83 3.58
N SER A 174 19.22 15.24 4.80
CA SER A 174 19.63 14.31 5.86
C SER A 174 18.60 13.20 6.09
N LEU A 175 19.09 12.00 6.41
CA LEU A 175 18.25 10.84 6.69
C LEU A 175 17.20 11.17 7.76
N SER A 176 15.93 11.05 7.38
CA SER A 176 14.82 11.31 8.29
C SER A 176 14.64 10.17 9.28
N PRO A 177 14.24 10.46 10.53
CA PRO A 177 13.91 9.42 11.51
C PRO A 177 12.80 8.51 10.98
N ARG A 178 12.92 7.21 11.27
CA ARG A 178 11.95 6.18 10.87
C ARG A 178 10.50 6.54 11.20
N ALA A 179 10.27 7.09 12.40
CA ALA A 179 8.94 7.51 12.84
C ALA A 179 8.28 8.54 11.91
N LEU A 180 9.08 9.45 11.35
CA LEU A 180 8.59 10.49 10.43
C LEU A 180 8.29 9.90 9.03
N VAL A 181 9.15 9.00 8.56
CA VAL A 181 8.99 8.36 7.24
C VAL A 181 7.73 7.48 7.20
N LEU A 182 7.43 6.78 8.31
CA LEU A 182 6.27 5.90 8.43
C LEU A 182 4.99 6.62 8.90
N GLU A 183 4.98 7.97 8.96
CA GLU A 183 3.81 8.73 9.40
C GLU A 183 2.75 8.85 8.30
N ARG A 184 1.84 7.86 8.28
CA ARG A 184 0.72 7.73 7.34
C ARG A 184 -0.23 8.93 7.34
N TYR A 185 -0.35 9.62 8.47
CA TYR A 185 -1.29 10.73 8.58
C TYR A 185 -0.97 11.83 7.56
N TRP A 186 0.29 12.23 7.48
CA TRP A 186 0.76 13.28 6.56
C TRP A 186 0.94 12.76 5.14
N SER A 187 1.45 11.54 4.97
CA SER A 187 1.67 10.98 3.63
C SER A 187 0.36 10.68 2.89
N HIS A 188 -0.71 10.31 3.62
CA HIS A 188 -1.96 9.87 3.02
C HIS A 188 -3.22 10.48 3.64
N VAL A 189 -3.45 10.30 4.95
CA VAL A 189 -4.78 10.51 5.55
C VAL A 189 -5.27 11.93 5.40
N VAL A 190 -4.43 12.94 5.64
CA VAL A 190 -4.79 14.35 5.55
C VAL A 190 -5.27 14.74 4.15
N ASN A 191 -4.69 14.13 3.11
CA ASN A 191 -4.95 14.42 1.70
C ASN A 191 -6.07 13.56 1.09
N CYS A 192 -6.47 12.47 1.75
CA CYS A 192 -7.50 11.57 1.25
C CYS A 192 -8.86 11.85 1.89
N LYS A 193 -9.84 12.37 1.12
CA LYS A 193 -11.19 12.68 1.63
C LYS A 193 -11.86 11.49 2.35
N SER A 194 -11.70 10.27 1.81
CA SER A 194 -12.29 9.06 2.39
C SER A 194 -11.64 8.69 3.73
N CYS A 195 -10.32 8.66 3.80
CA CYS A 195 -9.59 8.27 5.01
C CYS A 195 -9.65 9.38 6.07
N ASN A 196 -9.55 10.65 5.67
CA ASN A 196 -9.73 11.80 6.56
C ASN A 196 -11.14 11.83 7.18
N GLY A 197 -12.16 11.53 6.37
CA GLY A 197 -13.54 11.41 6.85
C GLY A 197 -13.70 10.32 7.90
N ALA A 198 -13.18 9.12 7.62
CA ALA A 198 -13.18 8.00 8.56
C ALA A 198 -12.40 8.33 9.84
N TYR A 199 -11.19 8.87 9.71
CA TYR A 199 -10.36 9.32 10.83
C TYR A 199 -11.12 10.29 11.74
N LYS A 200 -11.73 11.34 11.17
CA LYS A 200 -12.51 12.33 11.95
C LYS A 200 -13.72 11.70 12.64
N ALA A 201 -14.44 10.82 11.95
CA ALA A 201 -15.61 10.14 12.52
C ALA A 201 -15.23 9.22 13.68
N LEU A 202 -14.14 8.45 13.53
CA LEU A 202 -13.66 7.53 14.57
C LEU A 202 -13.10 8.30 15.78
N ASN A 203 -12.38 9.41 15.58
CA ASN A 203 -11.95 10.26 16.70
C ASN A 203 -13.16 10.87 17.46
N LYS A 204 -14.20 11.29 16.75
CA LYS A 204 -15.45 11.74 17.40
C LYS A 204 -16.12 10.63 18.19
N ALA A 205 -16.13 9.40 17.67
CA ALA A 205 -16.68 8.24 18.36
C ALA A 205 -15.86 7.91 19.62
N GLU A 206 -14.53 7.96 19.54
CA GLU A 206 -13.63 7.79 20.69
C GLU A 206 -13.95 8.78 21.81
N VAL A 207 -14.02 10.08 21.49
CA VAL A 207 -14.36 11.13 22.46
C VAL A 207 -15.78 10.94 23.01
N SER A 208 -16.75 10.58 22.17
CA SER A 208 -18.12 10.33 22.61
C SER A 208 -18.18 9.17 23.61
N LEU A 209 -17.44 8.08 23.39
CA LEU A 209 -17.37 6.96 24.32
C LEU A 209 -16.77 7.37 25.68
N GLN A 210 -15.74 8.22 25.68
CA GLN A 210 -15.17 8.77 26.93
C GLN A 210 -16.19 9.63 27.68
N VAL A 211 -16.90 10.52 26.97
CA VAL A 211 -17.94 11.36 27.57
C VAL A 211 -19.06 10.52 28.15
N ILE A 212 -19.54 9.49 27.44
CA ILE A 212 -20.57 8.56 27.94
C ILE A 212 -20.09 7.85 29.21
N SER A 213 -18.84 7.38 29.23
CA SER A 213 -18.26 6.74 30.41
C SER A 213 -18.24 7.68 31.63
N ILE A 214 -17.75 8.92 31.45
CA ILE A 214 -17.66 9.90 32.54
C ILE A 214 -19.06 10.29 33.02
N ALA A 215 -20.00 10.52 32.10
CA ALA A 215 -21.38 10.85 32.41
C ALA A 215 -22.07 9.71 33.20
N ALA A 216 -21.85 8.44 32.80
CA ALA A 216 -22.39 7.28 33.51
C ALA A 216 -21.87 7.19 34.95
N ILE A 217 -20.57 7.45 35.17
CA ILE A 217 -19.98 7.52 36.52
C ILE A 217 -20.57 8.68 37.32
N GLY A 218 -20.75 9.85 36.68
CA GLY A 218 -21.39 11.02 37.30
C GLY A 218 -22.82 10.73 37.75
N VAL A 219 -23.63 10.06 36.92
CA VAL A 219 -24.98 9.62 37.29
C VAL A 219 -24.94 8.73 38.53
N LEU A 220 -24.03 7.74 38.55
CA LEU A 220 -23.89 6.83 39.69
C LEU A 220 -23.48 7.51 41.00
N ALA A 221 -22.71 8.60 40.91
CA ALA A 221 -22.26 9.39 42.05
C ALA A 221 -23.35 10.33 42.59
N LEU A 222 -24.21 10.87 41.71
CA LEU A 222 -25.28 11.79 42.08
C LEU A 222 -26.56 11.07 42.53
N THR A 223 -26.80 9.83 42.08
CA THR A 223 -27.97 9.04 42.52
C THR A 223 -27.77 8.44 43.90
N GLN A 224 -28.66 8.78 44.84
CA GLN A 224 -28.66 8.23 46.20
C GLN A 224 -29.01 6.73 46.21
N ASN A 225 -28.53 6.04 47.25
CA ASN A 225 -28.84 4.63 47.49
C ASN A 225 -30.36 4.44 47.69
N GLY A 226 -30.98 3.59 46.87
CA GLY A 226 -32.42 3.29 46.96
C GLY A 226 -33.30 3.95 45.88
N VAL A 227 -32.81 4.98 45.18
CA VAL A 227 -33.53 5.61 44.06
C VAL A 227 -33.58 4.71 42.82
N ILE A 228 -32.48 4.00 42.57
CA ILE A 228 -32.36 3.03 41.47
C ILE A 228 -32.05 1.64 42.04
N SER A 229 -32.56 0.59 41.39
CA SER A 229 -32.29 -0.78 41.82
C SER A 229 -30.80 -1.13 41.67
N ALA A 230 -30.33 -2.07 42.49
CA ALA A 230 -28.95 -2.55 42.42
C ALA A 230 -28.58 -3.08 41.02
N LYS A 231 -29.53 -3.71 40.33
CA LYS A 231 -29.36 -4.19 38.95
C LYS A 231 -29.09 -3.04 37.98
N VAL A 232 -29.91 -1.99 38.03
CA VAL A 232 -29.74 -0.79 37.18
C VAL A 232 -28.39 -0.11 37.46
N ARG A 233 -28.03 0.02 38.74
CA ARG A 233 -26.75 0.60 39.15
C ARG A 233 -25.56 -0.19 38.58
N ALA A 234 -25.61 -1.52 38.69
CA ALA A 234 -24.59 -2.41 38.13
C ALA A 234 -24.52 -2.30 36.60
N THR A 235 -25.66 -2.22 35.91
CA THR A 235 -25.70 -2.04 34.45
C THR A 235 -25.04 -0.74 34.01
N ILE A 236 -25.34 0.39 34.67
CA ILE A 236 -24.72 1.69 34.33
C ILE A 236 -23.19 1.63 34.55
N PHE A 237 -22.75 0.98 35.63
CA PHE A 237 -21.33 0.80 35.91
C PHE A 237 -20.62 -0.04 34.83
N ILE A 238 -21.23 -1.14 34.41
CA ILE A 238 -20.72 -1.98 33.32
C ILE A 238 -20.65 -1.17 32.01
N ILE A 239 -21.69 -0.39 31.68
CA ILE A 239 -21.69 0.47 30.50
C ILE A 239 -20.53 1.46 30.55
N ALA A 240 -20.27 2.09 31.70
CA ALA A 240 -19.15 3.02 31.85
C ALA A 240 -17.80 2.34 31.54
N ILE A 241 -17.56 1.16 32.14
CA ILE A 241 -16.33 0.39 31.91
C ILE A 241 -16.19 0.00 30.44
N VAL A 242 -17.26 -0.52 29.83
CA VAL A 242 -17.23 -0.96 28.43
C VAL A 242 -16.99 0.23 27.49
N CYS A 243 -17.63 1.37 27.71
CA CYS A 243 -17.40 2.58 26.93
C CYS A 243 -15.95 3.07 27.05
N PHE A 244 -15.39 3.09 28.26
CA PHE A 244 -13.99 3.46 28.46
C PHE A 244 -13.03 2.49 27.75
N ALA A 245 -13.21 1.19 27.95
CA ALA A 245 -12.40 0.17 27.30
C ALA A 245 -12.48 0.25 25.77
N ALA A 246 -13.68 0.40 25.23
CA ALA A 246 -13.92 0.59 23.80
C ALA A 246 -13.24 1.87 23.28
N SER A 247 -13.23 2.96 24.05
CA SER A 247 -12.52 4.18 23.66
C SER A 247 -11.01 3.98 23.58
N LYS A 248 -10.41 3.23 24.51
CA LYS A 248 -8.96 2.94 24.50
C LYS A 248 -8.57 2.01 23.36
N TRP A 249 -9.39 0.98 23.12
CA TRP A 249 -9.23 0.13 21.95
C TRP A 249 -9.33 0.95 20.65
N LEU A 250 -10.33 1.84 20.55
CA LEU A 250 -10.54 2.67 19.37
C LEU A 250 -9.39 3.67 19.15
N SER A 251 -8.87 4.25 20.22
CA SER A 251 -7.70 5.15 20.19
C SER A 251 -6.47 4.42 19.63
N HIS A 252 -6.18 3.21 20.13
CA HIS A 252 -5.10 2.37 19.61
C HIS A 252 -5.34 1.97 18.15
N PHE A 253 -6.57 1.57 17.81
CA PHE A 253 -6.95 1.26 16.44
C PHE A 253 -6.72 2.45 15.49
N ILE A 254 -7.11 3.67 15.91
CA ILE A 254 -6.90 4.89 15.13
C ILE A 254 -5.41 5.16 14.93
N GLN A 255 -4.59 4.97 15.96
CA GLN A 255 -3.14 5.17 15.90
C GLN A 255 -2.51 4.24 14.85
N GLU A 256 -2.72 2.93 14.98
CA GLU A 256 -2.15 1.91 14.09
C GLU A 256 -2.66 2.03 12.65
N THR A 257 -3.93 2.42 12.48
CA THR A 257 -4.60 2.46 11.18
C THR A 257 -4.32 3.75 10.41
N PHE A 258 -4.31 4.92 11.07
CA PHE A 258 -4.29 6.21 10.39
C PHE A 258 -3.03 7.05 10.63
N ARG A 259 -2.23 6.76 11.67
CA ARG A 259 -1.08 7.60 12.03
C ARG A 259 0.23 6.90 11.75
N PHE A 260 0.50 5.80 12.43
CA PHE A 260 1.80 5.14 12.38
C PHE A 260 1.62 3.65 12.64
N ARG A 261 2.36 2.84 11.90
CA ARG A 261 2.53 1.42 12.14
C ARG A 261 3.99 1.10 11.90
N ASP A 262 4.63 0.45 12.86
CA ASP A 262 6.01 0.00 12.66
C ASP A 262 6.04 -1.36 11.95
N TYR A 263 7.17 -1.64 11.32
CA TYR A 263 7.42 -2.83 10.53
C TYR A 263 8.76 -3.47 10.93
N ILE A 264 8.73 -4.69 11.43
CA ILE A 264 9.97 -5.39 11.78
C ILE A 264 10.48 -6.08 10.52
N HIS A 265 11.50 -5.51 9.89
CA HIS A 265 12.08 -6.01 8.63
C HIS A 265 13.12 -7.11 8.83
N ALA A 266 13.66 -7.25 10.04
CA ALA A 266 14.54 -8.33 10.43
C ALA A 266 14.26 -8.66 11.90
N LEU A 267 14.19 -9.96 12.22
CA LEU A 267 14.32 -10.42 13.60
C LEU A 267 15.77 -10.14 14.01
N VAL A 268 15.96 -9.19 14.92
CA VAL A 268 17.24 -8.97 15.62
C VAL A 268 17.35 -9.98 16.75
#